data_AF-A0A1X7T1Q6-F1
#
_entry.id   AF-A0A1X7T1Q6-F1
#
_cell.length_a   1.000
_cell.length_b   1.000
_cell.length_c   1.000
_cell.angle_alpha   90.00
_cell.angle_beta   90.00
_cell.angle_gamma   90.00
#
_symmetry.space_group_name_H-M   'P 1'
#
loop_
_entity.id
_entity.type
_entity.pdbx_description
1 polymer ?
#
loop_
_entity_poly.entity_id
_entity_poly.type
_entity_poly.pdbx_seq_one_letter_code
_entity_poly.pdbx_strand_id
1 'polypeptide(L)'
;MPGDVAYAAPEARDPNQHSPAMDVYSYSVLLMEMNLCSLPEMTTAKREVQSDSVSWSDMKSLIQRGLKADPRARPTMAQVIEALKRMKI
;
A
#
# COMPACT_ATOMS: atom_id res chain seq x y z
N MET A 1 -14.66 12.36 7.76
CA MET A 1 -14.13 11.75 6.52
C MET A 1 -14.57 10.31 6.50
N PRO A 2 -15.13 9.78 5.40
CA PRO A 2 -15.37 8.34 5.31
C PRO A 2 -14.03 7.61 5.19
N GLY A 3 -13.88 6.48 5.88
CA GLY A 3 -12.69 5.62 5.83
C GLY A 3 -11.88 5.60 7.14
N ASP A 4 -11.20 4.48 7.39
CA ASP A 4 -10.27 4.32 8.51
C ASP A 4 -8.93 5.02 8.19
N VAL A 5 -8.52 5.91 9.08
CA VAL A 5 -7.28 6.71 8.97
C VAL A 5 -6.04 5.82 8.87
N ALA A 6 -6.09 4.62 9.44
CA ALA A 6 -5.00 3.65 9.40
C ALA A 6 -4.69 3.14 7.98
N TYR A 7 -5.60 3.27 7.01
CA TYR A 7 -5.41 2.81 5.63
C TYR A 7 -5.49 3.92 4.59
N ALA A 8 -5.78 5.15 5.03
CA ALA A 8 -5.95 6.28 4.14
C ALA A 8 -4.66 6.64 3.40
N ALA A 9 -4.80 6.91 2.10
CA ALA A 9 -3.74 7.45 1.27
C ALA A 9 -3.40 8.90 1.66
N PRO A 10 -2.17 9.39 1.44
CA PRO A 10 -1.75 10.74 1.82
C PRO A 10 -2.63 11.85 1.25
N GLU A 11 -3.13 11.65 0.03
CA GLU A 11 -3.98 12.58 -0.71
C GLU A 11 -5.46 12.51 -0.32
N ALA A 12 -5.87 11.62 0.59
CA ALA A 12 -7.28 11.38 0.92
C ALA A 12 -8.03 12.64 1.39
N ARG A 13 -7.31 13.64 1.91
CA ARG A 13 -7.88 14.91 2.37
C ARG A 13 -8.17 15.91 1.25
N ASP A 14 -7.67 15.68 0.03
CA ASP A 14 -7.89 16.54 -1.13
C ASP A 14 -8.79 15.82 -2.17
N PRO A 15 -10.09 16.16 -2.23
CA PRO A 15 -11.03 15.56 -3.18
C PRO A 15 -10.61 15.65 -4.64
N ASN A 16 -9.84 16.68 -5.02
CA ASN A 16 -9.40 16.85 -6.41
C ASN A 16 -8.28 15.87 -6.80
N GLN A 17 -7.67 15.21 -5.82
CA GLN A 17 -6.64 14.20 -6.02
C GLN A 17 -7.16 12.77 -5.84
N HIS A 18 -8.47 12.62 -5.58
CA HIS A 18 -9.08 11.30 -5.43
C HIS A 18 -8.98 10.52 -6.74
N SER A 19 -8.52 9.27 -6.62
CA SER A 19 -8.32 8.39 -7.76
C SER A 19 -8.29 6.92 -7.31
N PRO A 20 -8.43 5.96 -8.22
CA PRO A 20 -8.30 4.53 -7.89
C PRO A 20 -6.95 4.14 -7.27
N ALA A 21 -5.92 4.99 -7.39
CA ALA A 21 -4.63 4.76 -6.75
C ALA A 21 -4.70 4.85 -5.22
N MET A 22 -5.76 5.46 -4.65
CA MET A 22 -6.03 5.43 -3.21
C MET A 22 -6.31 4.01 -2.72
N ASP A 23 -7.12 3.24 -3.47
CA ASP A 23 -7.45 1.86 -3.12
C ASP A 23 -6.19 0.97 -3.17
N VAL A 24 -5.29 1.22 -4.14
CA VAL A 24 -3.99 0.53 -4.23
C VAL A 24 -3.16 0.78 -2.97
N TYR A 25 -3.14 2.03 -2.49
CA TYR A 25 -2.42 2.38 -1.28
C TYR A 25 -3.01 1.67 -0.06
N SER A 26 -4.33 1.76 0.13
CA SER A 26 -5.04 1.10 1.24
C SER A 26 -4.83 -0.42 1.22
N TYR A 27 -4.90 -1.04 0.06
CA TYR A 27 -4.65 -2.46 -0.11
C TYR A 27 -3.19 -2.84 0.20
N SER A 28 -2.23 -1.98 -0.14
CA SER A 28 -0.81 -2.21 0.17
C SER A 28 -0.51 -2.11 1.66
N VAL A 29 -1.20 -1.22 2.38
CA VAL A 29 -1.17 -1.17 3.85
C VAL A 29 -1.73 -2.47 4.44
N LEU A 30 -2.85 -2.96 3.92
CA LEU A 30 -3.46 -4.21 4.37
C LEU A 30 -2.55 -5.43 4.12
N LEU A 31 -1.94 -5.53 2.94
CA LEU A 31 -0.98 -6.60 2.63
C LEU A 31 0.22 -6.56 3.58
N MET A 32 0.71 -5.38 3.91
CA MET A 32 1.79 -5.20 4.89
C MET A 32 1.37 -5.68 6.27
N GLU A 33 0.20 -5.29 6.77
CA GLU A 33 -0.35 -5.76 8.05
C GLU A 33 -0.46 -7.30 8.08
N MET A 34 -1.02 -7.91 7.03
CA MET A 34 -1.18 -9.36 6.95
C MET A 34 0.16 -10.11 6.91
N ASN A 35 1.18 -9.56 6.25
CA ASN A 35 2.51 -10.18 6.18
C ASN A 35 3.31 -10.03 7.47
N LEU A 36 3.09 -8.94 8.22
CA LEU A 36 3.81 -8.67 9.46
C LEU A 36 3.04 -9.13 10.71
N CYS A 37 1.76 -9.50 10.56
CA CYS A 37 0.84 -9.79 11.65
C CYS A 37 0.85 -8.67 12.73
N SER A 38 0.97 -7.41 12.29
CA SER A 38 1.09 -6.25 13.17
C SER A 38 0.37 -5.04 12.58
N LEU A 39 -0.16 -4.19 13.46
CA LEU A 39 -0.90 -3.00 13.06
C LEU A 39 -0.04 -2.09 12.17
N PRO A 40 -0.64 -1.46 11.15
CA PRO A 40 0.08 -0.54 10.28
C PRO A 40 0.47 0.73 11.04
N GLU A 41 1.66 1.23 10.74
CA GLU A 41 2.11 2.54 11.21
C GLU A 41 1.25 3.68 10.64
N MET A 42 1.15 4.79 11.36
CA MET A 42 0.19 5.87 11.02
C MET A 42 0.75 6.95 10.09
N THR A 43 2.04 6.94 9.80
CA THR A 43 2.68 7.93 8.91
C THR A 43 3.33 7.25 7.72
N THR A 44 3.39 7.94 6.58
CA THR A 44 4.02 7.44 5.36
C THR A 44 5.48 7.03 5.58
N ALA A 45 6.26 7.87 6.27
CA ALA A 45 7.67 7.59 6.57
C ALA A 45 7.84 6.34 7.43
N LYS A 46 6.99 6.15 8.45
CA LYS A 46 7.05 4.95 9.30
C LYS A 46 6.58 3.70 8.56
N ARG A 47 5.58 3.82 7.67
CA ARG A 47 5.14 2.70 6.81
C ARG A 47 6.24 2.27 5.83
N GLU A 48 7.02 3.21 5.30
CA GLU A 48 8.16 2.88 4.44
C GLU A 48 9.18 2.03 5.20
N VAL A 49 9.55 2.43 6.43
CA VAL A 49 10.43 1.64 7.30
C VAL A 49 9.78 0.31 7.72
N GLN A 50 8.50 0.30 8.08
CA GLN A 50 7.79 -0.92 8.49
C GLN A 50 7.74 -1.94 7.34
N SER A 51 7.55 -1.47 6.10
CA SER A 51 7.55 -2.33 4.92
C SER A 51 8.88 -3.05 4.70
N ASP A 52 9.99 -2.53 5.26
CA ASP A 52 11.28 -3.18 5.14
C ASP A 52 11.38 -4.49 5.91
N SER A 53 10.53 -4.68 6.93
CA SER A 53 10.45 -5.90 7.73
C SER A 53 9.73 -7.06 7.05
N VAL A 54 9.10 -6.84 5.89
CA VAL A 54 8.45 -7.92 5.12
C VAL A 54 9.54 -8.83 4.54
N SER A 55 9.57 -10.09 4.98
CA SER A 55 10.64 -11.05 4.63
C SER A 55 10.55 -11.56 3.19
N TRP A 56 9.34 -11.65 2.64
CA TRP A 56 9.12 -12.12 1.28
C TRP A 56 9.42 -11.02 0.26
N SER A 57 10.50 -11.17 -0.51
CA SER A 57 11.03 -10.14 -1.41
C SER A 57 10.03 -9.60 -2.44
N ASP A 58 9.27 -10.50 -3.10
CA ASP A 58 8.34 -10.10 -4.16
C ASP A 58 7.14 -9.33 -3.58
N MET A 59 6.64 -9.81 -2.45
CA MET A 59 5.56 -9.14 -1.70
C MET A 59 6.03 -7.80 -1.13
N LYS A 60 7.22 -7.74 -0.55
CA LYS A 60 7.84 -6.49 -0.08
C LYS A 60 7.93 -5.47 -1.22
N SER A 61 8.44 -5.87 -2.38
CA SER A 61 8.54 -4.99 -3.56
C SER A 61 7.16 -4.49 -4.02
N LEU A 62 6.14 -5.36 -4.01
CA LEU A 62 4.78 -4.97 -4.37
C LEU A 62 4.19 -3.95 -3.38
N ILE A 63 4.30 -4.22 -2.07
CA ILE A 63 3.86 -3.32 -1.00
C ILE A 63 4.54 -1.96 -1.13
N GLN A 64 5.86 -1.92 -1.26
CA GLN A 64 6.64 -0.67 -1.34
C GLN A 64 6.25 0.20 -2.55
N ARG A 65 5.93 -0.42 -3.69
CA ARG A 65 5.44 0.32 -4.86
C ARG A 65 4.04 0.90 -4.65
N GLY A 66 3.17 0.16 -3.96
CA GLY A 66 1.84 0.66 -3.61
C GLY A 66 1.81 1.73 -2.54
N LEU A 67 2.81 1.77 -1.65
CA LEU A 67 2.96 2.78 -0.59
C LEU A 67 3.58 4.11 -1.05
N LYS A 68 3.89 4.28 -2.34
CA LYS A 68 4.46 5.54 -2.86
C LYS A 68 3.54 6.72 -2.60
N ALA A 69 4.13 7.85 -2.17
CA ALA A 69 3.38 9.06 -1.87
C ALA A 69 2.69 9.63 -3.12
N ASP A 70 3.41 9.70 -4.26
CA ASP A 70 2.85 10.08 -5.54
C ASP A 70 1.87 8.99 -6.06
N PRO A 71 0.57 9.29 -6.21
CA PRO A 71 -0.42 8.33 -6.72
C PRO A 71 -0.08 7.79 -8.11
N ARG A 72 0.63 8.56 -8.94
CA ARG A 72 1.00 8.16 -10.31
C ARG A 72 2.17 7.17 -10.34
N ALA A 73 2.94 7.09 -9.27
CA ALA A 73 4.04 6.14 -9.12
C ALA A 73 3.56 4.76 -8.61
N ARG A 74 2.31 4.65 -8.17
CA ARG A 74 1.71 3.41 -7.70
C ARG A 74 1.32 2.52 -8.89
N PRO A 75 1.39 1.18 -8.76
CA PRO A 75 0.81 0.30 -9.75
C PRO A 75 -0.72 0.47 -9.80
N THR A 76 -1.33 0.10 -10.91
CA THR A 76 -2.78 -0.09 -10.98
C THR A 76 -3.20 -1.36 -10.25
N MET A 77 -4.46 -1.47 -9.84
CA MET A 77 -4.98 -2.71 -9.25
C MET A 77 -4.84 -3.92 -10.18
N ALA A 78 -4.96 -3.74 -11.49
CA ALA A 78 -4.69 -4.81 -12.46
C ALA A 78 -3.23 -5.30 -12.38
N GLN A 79 -2.26 -4.38 -12.30
CA GLN A 79 -0.85 -4.73 -12.12
C GLN A 79 -0.56 -5.38 -10.76
N VAL A 80 -1.28 -4.97 -9.70
CA VAL A 80 -1.19 -5.63 -8.38
C VAL A 80 -1.66 -7.07 -8.48
N ILE A 81 -2.83 -7.32 -9.05
CA ILE A 81 -3.39 -8.67 -9.23
C ILE A 81 -2.45 -9.55 -10.07
N GLU A 82 -1.94 -9.01 -11.18
CA GLU A 82 -1.01 -9.76 -12.03
C GLU A 82 0.31 -10.08 -11.33
N ALA A 83 0.81 -9.19 -10.46
CA ALA A 83 1.97 -9.48 -9.62
C ALA A 83 1.67 -10.61 -8.63
N LEU A 84 0.52 -10.56 -7.95
CA LEU A 84 0.10 -11.58 -6.99
C LEU A 84 -0.10 -12.95 -7.65
N LYS A 85 -0.64 -13.03 -8.87
CA LYS A 85 -0.79 -14.29 -9.60
C LYS A 85 0.54 -14.95 -9.99
N ARG A 86 1.60 -14.13 -10.18
CA ARG A 86 2.93 -14.62 -10.57
C ARG A 86 3.75 -15.09 -9.37
N MET A 87 3.37 -14.66 -8.18
CA MET A 87 3.98 -15.09 -6.94
C MET A 87 3.66 -16.57 -6.70
N LYS A 88 4.69 -17.41 -6.62
CA LYS A 88 4.55 -18.80 -6.20
C LYS A 88 4.49 -18.80 -4.67
N ILE A 89 3.34 -19.21 -4.13
CA ILE A 89 3.08 -19.36 -2.70
C ILE A 89 3.46 -20.78 -2.28
#